data_AF-A0A1F5UG35-F1
#
_entry.id   AF-A0A1F5UG35-F1
#
_cell.length_a   1.000
_cell.length_b   1.000
_cell.length_c   1.000
_cell.angle_alpha   90.00
_cell.angle_beta   90.00
_cell.angle_gamma   90.00
#
_symmetry.space_group_name_H-M   'P 1'
#
loop_
_entity.id
_entity.type
_entity.pdbx_description
1 polymer ?
#
loop_
_entity_poly.entity_id
_entity_poly.type
_entity_poly.pdbx_seq_one_letter_code
_entity_poly.pdbx_strand_id
1 'polypeptide(L)'
;MDGAKLSEQEIQDLESELEKDINDLKIRAKLIGFYSGKRFTSDSAKKMYQEHVIWLIENKPESELILQGHFVLMEGLDDRYAYAKGLWIKQIEAHPDNLAIIENAIDYFMVGVHSGKLAVTYIEKAKLLAPGNPKWAEKLGQCYMLQTIMTFDQEQKIELAKKSLEEYEESYALIKDNDRKNHLLNDLAKAAFKAGEIIKAEKYASELLKKAASDKVNIMYGNAIHDGNMILGRIALKSGDIEKAKKYLIESGKTPGSPVLDSFGPNMSLAKELLEKGEWNTVLEYFELISKFWESNDDELKKWKESVKKEIIPDFGGNLLY
;
A
#
# COMPACT_ATOMS: atom_id res chain seq x y z
N MET A 1 2.85 4.86 17.95
CA MET A 1 3.68 5.94 18.52
C MET A 1 3.10 6.36 19.86
N ASP A 2 3.95 6.62 20.84
CA ASP A 2 3.54 6.98 22.21
C ASP A 2 2.75 8.30 22.28
N GLY A 3 2.96 9.20 21.31
CA GLY A 3 2.28 10.50 21.24
C GLY A 3 0.76 10.44 21.18
N ALA A 4 0.19 9.40 20.56
CA ALA A 4 -1.27 9.26 20.41
C ALA A 4 -2.01 9.05 21.75
N LYS A 5 -1.29 8.71 22.82
CA LYS A 5 -1.86 8.45 24.16
C LYS A 5 -1.63 9.58 25.15
N LEU A 6 -0.96 10.66 24.74
CA LEU A 6 -0.64 11.79 25.61
C LEU A 6 -1.90 12.62 25.91
N SER A 7 -1.95 13.15 27.12
CA SER A 7 -2.95 14.12 27.58
C SER A 7 -2.63 15.53 27.08
N GLU A 8 -3.61 16.43 27.12
CA GLU A 8 -3.40 17.82 26.69
C GLU A 8 -2.39 18.57 27.56
N GLN A 9 -2.30 18.23 28.85
CA GLN A 9 -1.28 18.79 29.75
C GLN A 9 0.13 18.35 29.36
N GLU A 10 0.33 17.05 29.07
CA GLU A 10 1.62 16.55 28.62
C GLU A 10 2.05 17.19 27.29
N ILE A 11 1.10 17.53 26.43
CA ILE A 11 1.39 18.24 25.17
C ILE A 11 1.84 19.68 25.43
N GLN A 12 1.17 20.42 26.32
CA GLN A 12 1.60 21.78 26.68
C GLN A 12 3.00 21.79 27.32
N ASP A 13 3.29 20.78 28.14
CA ASP A 13 4.61 20.63 28.75
C ASP A 13 5.68 20.34 27.69
N LEU A 14 5.39 19.45 26.73
CA LEU A 14 6.27 19.14 25.60
C LEU A 14 6.48 20.33 24.65
N GLU A 15 5.45 21.15 24.40
CA GLU A 15 5.57 22.38 23.62
C GLU A 15 6.49 23.38 24.31
N SER A 16 6.29 23.59 25.61
CA SER A 16 7.14 24.45 26.43
C SER A 16 8.60 23.96 26.51
N GLU A 17 8.80 22.64 26.45
CA GLU A 17 10.13 22.04 26.37
C GLU A 17 10.76 22.24 24.99
N LEU A 18 9.98 22.09 23.91
CA LEU A 18 10.45 22.31 22.54
C LEU A 18 10.85 23.77 22.29
N GLU A 19 10.26 24.75 22.99
CA GLU A 19 10.69 26.14 22.93
C GLU A 19 12.14 26.34 23.42
N LYS A 20 12.62 25.46 24.32
CA LYS A 20 13.99 25.52 24.86
C LYS A 20 15.00 24.86 23.94
N ASP A 21 14.60 23.82 23.22
CA ASP A 21 15.38 23.20 22.15
C ASP A 21 14.49 22.87 20.95
N ILE A 22 14.41 23.82 20.01
CA ILE A 22 13.59 23.69 18.81
C ILE A 22 14.00 22.50 17.93
N ASN A 23 15.20 21.97 18.11
CA ASN A 23 15.73 20.85 17.32
C ASN A 23 15.46 19.48 17.94
N ASP A 24 14.79 19.38 19.09
CA ASP A 24 14.49 18.09 19.71
C ASP A 24 13.51 17.28 18.86
N LEU A 25 14.10 16.35 18.10
CA LEU A 25 13.39 15.45 17.20
C LEU A 25 12.49 14.44 17.92
N LYS A 26 12.81 14.07 19.17
CA LYS A 26 11.98 13.14 19.95
C LYS A 26 10.70 13.82 20.41
N ILE A 27 10.81 15.06 20.88
CA ILE A 27 9.64 15.87 21.25
C ILE A 27 8.76 16.11 20.04
N ARG A 28 9.35 16.53 18.90
CA ARG A 28 8.61 16.71 17.65
C ARG A 28 7.88 15.45 17.18
N ALA A 29 8.53 14.28 17.25
CA ALA A 29 7.89 13.02 16.89
C ALA A 29 6.67 12.71 17.79
N LYS A 30 6.75 12.99 19.09
CA LYS A 30 5.60 12.84 20.02
C LYS A 30 4.47 13.81 19.69
N LEU A 31 4.78 15.09 19.48
CA LEU A 31 3.80 16.11 19.12
C LEU A 31 3.11 15.80 17.79
N ILE A 32 3.88 15.39 16.77
CA ILE A 32 3.32 14.95 15.48
C ILE A 32 2.41 13.74 15.67
N GLY A 33 2.84 12.74 16.46
CA GLY A 33 2.03 11.58 16.80
C GLY A 33 0.68 11.97 17.42
N PHE A 34 0.67 12.87 18.39
CA PHE A 34 -0.55 13.39 19.02
C PHE A 34 -1.44 14.16 18.02
N TYR A 35 -0.88 15.16 17.36
CA TYR A 35 -1.63 16.04 16.46
C TYR A 35 -2.17 15.31 15.23
N SER A 36 -1.44 14.32 14.72
CA SER A 36 -1.88 13.49 13.59
C SER A 36 -3.19 12.75 13.87
N GLY A 37 -3.42 12.31 15.11
CA GLY A 37 -4.66 11.63 15.50
C GLY A 37 -5.86 12.57 15.63
N LYS A 38 -5.61 13.84 15.99
CA LYS A 38 -6.65 14.86 16.18
C LYS A 38 -6.88 15.76 14.95
N ARG A 39 -6.02 15.69 13.93
CA ARG A 39 -6.05 16.60 12.76
C ARG A 39 -7.36 16.57 11.96
N PHE A 40 -8.12 15.47 12.07
CA PHE A 40 -9.39 15.31 11.36
C PHE A 40 -10.60 15.88 12.11
N THR A 41 -10.43 16.23 13.38
CA THR A 41 -11.53 16.72 14.26
C THR A 41 -11.22 18.07 14.91
N SER A 42 -10.02 18.61 14.75
CA SER A 42 -9.61 19.90 15.30
C SER A 42 -8.72 20.67 14.32
N ASP A 43 -9.17 21.85 13.90
CA ASP A 43 -8.41 22.74 13.02
C ASP A 43 -7.09 23.19 13.65
N SER A 44 -7.09 23.42 14.97
CA SER A 44 -5.87 23.76 15.72
C SER A 44 -4.86 22.61 15.66
N ALA A 45 -5.32 21.38 15.91
CA ALA A 45 -4.46 20.20 15.80
C ALA A 45 -3.96 19.98 14.36
N LYS A 46 -4.81 20.19 13.36
CA LYS A 46 -4.44 20.15 11.94
C LYS A 46 -3.35 21.16 11.61
N LYS A 47 -3.45 22.38 12.15
CA LYS A 47 -2.45 23.43 11.96
C LYS A 47 -1.11 23.05 12.61
N MET A 48 -1.12 22.62 13.88
CA MET A 48 0.10 22.22 14.60
C MET A 48 0.79 21.02 13.94
N TYR A 49 0.00 20.03 13.50
CA TYR A 49 0.50 18.91 12.72
C TYR A 49 1.25 19.39 11.46
N GLN A 50 0.62 20.28 10.67
CA GLN A 50 1.23 20.82 9.46
C GLN A 50 2.52 21.61 9.75
N GLU A 51 2.55 22.40 10.82
CA GLU A 51 3.74 23.18 11.20
C GLU A 51 4.93 22.29 11.57
N HIS A 52 4.72 21.22 12.34
CA HIS A 52 5.81 20.31 12.67
C HIS A 52 6.32 19.53 11.47
N VAL A 53 5.44 19.07 10.57
CA VAL A 53 5.85 18.38 9.33
C VAL A 53 6.64 19.33 8.44
N ILE A 54 6.16 20.55 8.23
CA ILE A 54 6.87 21.58 7.45
C ILE A 54 8.25 21.87 8.04
N TRP A 55 8.33 22.04 9.36
CA TRP A 55 9.61 22.29 10.03
C TRP A 55 10.63 21.17 9.76
N LEU A 56 10.19 19.91 9.77
CA LEU A 56 11.06 18.78 9.47
C LEU A 56 11.59 18.83 8.02
N ILE A 57 10.72 19.15 7.05
CA ILE A 57 11.13 19.30 5.65
C ILE A 57 12.14 20.45 5.49
N GLU A 58 11.93 21.56 6.19
CA GLU A 58 12.81 22.74 6.11
C GLU A 58 14.16 22.53 6.79
N ASN A 59 14.18 21.88 7.96
CA ASN A 59 15.35 21.91 8.86
C ASN A 59 16.08 20.57 8.97
N LYS A 60 15.39 19.46 8.67
CA LYS A 60 15.88 18.08 8.83
C LYS A 60 15.43 17.17 7.69
N PRO A 61 15.60 17.57 6.41
CA PRO A 61 15.06 16.84 5.25
C PRO A 61 15.62 15.42 5.08
N GLU A 62 16.79 15.12 5.65
CA GLU A 62 17.44 13.80 5.65
C GLU A 62 16.99 12.90 6.82
N SER A 63 16.20 13.42 7.75
CA SER A 63 15.81 12.68 8.96
C SER A 63 14.96 11.46 8.63
N GLU A 64 15.35 10.30 9.16
CA GLU A 64 14.58 9.06 9.05
C GLU A 64 13.20 9.14 9.72
N LEU A 65 12.96 10.14 10.58
CA LEU A 65 11.63 10.37 11.14
C LEU A 65 10.59 10.65 10.05
N ILE A 66 10.99 11.26 8.94
CA ILE A 66 10.10 11.58 7.82
C ILE A 66 9.55 10.30 7.17
N LEU A 67 10.30 9.20 7.21
CA LEU A 67 9.90 7.91 6.64
C LEU A 67 8.76 7.22 7.41
N GLN A 68 8.40 7.70 8.60
CA GLN A 68 7.45 7.02 9.48
C GLN A 68 5.98 7.35 9.16
N GLY A 69 5.52 7.31 7.89
CA GLY A 69 4.10 7.23 7.42
C GLY A 69 3.06 8.26 7.92
N HIS A 70 3.38 9.02 8.95
CA HIS A 70 2.57 9.98 9.69
C HIS A 70 3.17 11.38 9.59
N PHE A 71 4.24 11.55 8.82
CA PHE A 71 4.98 12.80 8.62
C PHE A 71 4.76 13.35 7.21
N VAL A 72 3.57 13.12 6.65
CA VAL A 72 3.19 13.48 5.28
C VAL A 72 1.89 14.27 5.29
N LEU A 73 1.90 15.40 4.59
CA LEU A 73 0.67 16.14 4.29
C LEU A 73 0.03 15.52 3.05
N MET A 74 -1.28 15.38 3.05
CA MET A 74 -2.00 14.71 1.97
C MET A 74 -2.57 15.72 0.96
N GLU A 75 -2.32 15.43 -0.31
CA GLU A 75 -2.83 16.22 -1.44
C GLU A 75 -4.38 16.25 -1.40
N GLY A 76 -4.96 17.44 -1.45
CA GLY A 76 -6.42 17.65 -1.39
C GLY A 76 -7.04 17.61 0.01
N LEU A 77 -6.30 17.19 1.04
CA LEU A 77 -6.76 17.23 2.43
C LEU A 77 -6.10 18.37 3.23
N ASP A 78 -4.79 18.52 3.12
CA ASP A 78 -4.01 19.45 3.93
C ASP A 78 -3.74 20.75 3.17
N ASP A 79 -4.16 21.88 3.73
CA ASP A 79 -4.11 23.19 3.07
C ASP A 79 -2.67 23.65 2.78
N ARG A 80 -1.70 23.18 3.59
CA ARG A 80 -0.27 23.46 3.43
C ARG A 80 0.46 22.45 2.53
N TYR A 81 -0.24 21.50 1.91
CA TYR A 81 0.38 20.51 1.05
C TYR A 81 1.23 21.13 -0.08
N ALA A 82 0.69 22.13 -0.79
CA ALA A 82 1.39 22.79 -1.89
C ALA A 82 2.67 23.49 -1.43
N TYR A 83 2.64 24.07 -0.22
CA TYR A 83 3.82 24.69 0.39
C TYR A 83 4.89 23.64 0.71
N ALA A 84 4.52 22.55 1.40
CA ALA A 84 5.42 21.44 1.74
C ALA A 84 6.02 20.77 0.49
N LYS A 85 5.23 20.60 -0.57
CA LYS A 85 5.71 20.14 -1.89
C LYS A 85 6.81 21.06 -2.44
N GLY A 86 6.60 22.38 -2.40
CA GLY A 86 7.60 23.35 -2.85
C GLY A 86 8.90 23.28 -2.04
N LEU A 87 8.81 23.04 -0.73
CA LEU A 87 9.98 22.85 0.13
C LEU A 87 10.78 21.61 -0.24
N TRP A 88 10.13 20.47 -0.49
CA TRP A 88 10.83 19.27 -0.93
C TRP A 88 11.58 19.47 -2.24
N ILE A 89 10.95 20.13 -3.21
CA ILE A 89 11.61 20.47 -4.48
C ILE A 89 12.85 21.34 -4.22
N LYS A 90 12.72 22.38 -3.38
CA LYS A 90 13.83 23.25 -2.99
C LYS A 90 14.97 22.48 -2.29
N GLN A 91 14.65 21.52 -1.43
CA GLN A 91 15.66 20.69 -0.75
C GLN A 91 16.43 19.81 -1.74
N ILE A 92 15.75 19.21 -2.73
CA ILE A 92 16.41 18.43 -3.78
C ILE A 92 17.27 19.32 -4.67
N GLU A 93 16.81 20.52 -5.01
CA GLU A 93 17.58 21.48 -5.81
C GLU A 93 18.84 21.96 -5.08
N ALA A 94 18.76 22.18 -3.77
CA ALA A 94 19.90 22.56 -2.93
C ALA A 94 20.89 21.40 -2.70
N HIS A 95 20.39 20.16 -2.73
CA HIS A 95 21.16 18.95 -2.42
C HIS A 95 20.95 17.86 -3.49
N PRO A 96 21.36 18.11 -4.75
CA PRO A 96 20.95 17.29 -5.89
C PRO A 96 21.46 15.85 -5.88
N ASP A 97 22.51 15.55 -5.10
CA ASP A 97 23.11 14.22 -5.02
C ASP A 97 22.87 13.54 -3.65
N ASN A 98 22.11 14.17 -2.76
CA ASN A 98 21.80 13.61 -1.44
C ASN A 98 20.63 12.62 -1.55
N LEU A 99 20.96 11.33 -1.68
CA LEU A 99 19.97 10.26 -1.82
C LEU A 99 18.99 10.15 -0.64
N ALA A 100 19.37 10.52 0.58
CA ALA A 100 18.45 10.48 1.72
C ALA A 100 17.34 11.53 1.58
N ILE A 101 17.69 12.75 1.16
CA ILE A 101 16.72 13.82 0.90
C ILE A 101 15.81 13.44 -0.27
N ILE A 102 16.40 12.91 -1.36
CA ILE A 102 15.64 12.48 -2.54
C ILE A 102 14.67 11.36 -2.17
N GLU A 103 15.10 10.38 -1.38
CA GLU A 103 14.26 9.28 -0.92
C GLU A 103 13.08 9.75 -0.07
N ASN A 104 13.34 10.59 0.91
CA ASN A 104 12.29 11.14 1.78
C ASN A 104 11.26 11.94 0.96
N ALA A 105 11.71 12.68 -0.06
CA ALA A 105 10.82 13.39 -0.97
C ALA A 105 10.02 12.44 -1.88
N ILE A 106 10.64 11.38 -2.41
CA ILE A 106 9.95 10.34 -3.19
C ILE A 106 8.80 9.76 -2.37
N ASP A 107 9.06 9.39 -1.11
CA ASP A 107 8.06 8.79 -0.24
C ASP A 107 6.93 9.76 0.10
N TYR A 108 7.25 11.04 0.27
CA TYR A 108 6.25 12.10 0.42
C TYR A 108 5.36 12.25 -0.84
N PHE A 109 5.93 12.14 -2.04
CA PHE A 109 5.20 12.30 -3.31
C PHE A 109 4.42 11.05 -3.74
N MET A 110 4.74 9.88 -3.21
CA MET A 110 4.18 8.60 -3.66
C MET A 110 2.67 8.47 -3.42
N VAL A 111 2.13 9.18 -2.44
CA VAL A 111 0.73 9.02 -1.97
C VAL A 111 -0.29 9.95 -2.62
N GLY A 112 0.10 10.84 -3.55
CA GLY A 112 -0.82 11.77 -4.20
C GLY A 112 -0.94 11.58 -5.72
N VAL A 113 -2.11 11.92 -6.26
CA VAL A 113 -2.45 11.71 -7.68
C VAL A 113 -1.55 12.50 -8.62
N HIS A 114 -1.33 13.80 -8.35
CA HIS A 114 -0.48 14.63 -9.22
C HIS A 114 0.99 14.53 -8.81
N SER A 115 1.24 14.38 -7.52
CA SER A 115 2.59 14.24 -6.97
C SER A 115 3.27 12.92 -7.31
N GLY A 116 2.52 11.85 -7.56
CA GLY A 116 3.09 10.56 -7.99
C GLY A 116 3.93 10.65 -9.27
N LYS A 117 3.68 11.65 -10.13
CA LYS A 117 4.56 11.91 -11.30
C LYS A 117 5.94 12.44 -10.90
N LEU A 118 6.02 13.26 -9.84
CA LEU A 118 7.29 13.72 -9.29
C LEU A 118 8.05 12.57 -8.62
N ALA A 119 7.35 11.66 -7.94
CA ALA A 119 7.98 10.47 -7.38
C ALA A 119 8.72 9.68 -8.48
N VAL A 120 8.08 9.42 -9.63
CA VAL A 120 8.71 8.78 -10.79
C VAL A 120 9.97 9.52 -11.23
N THR A 121 9.89 10.83 -11.48
CA THR A 121 11.05 11.65 -11.90
C THR A 121 12.21 11.57 -10.92
N TYR A 122 11.94 11.64 -9.62
CA TYR A 122 12.99 11.60 -8.60
C TYR A 122 13.54 10.18 -8.37
N ILE A 123 12.73 9.13 -8.56
CA ILE A 123 13.22 7.75 -8.54
C ILE A 123 14.15 7.50 -9.73
N GLU A 124 13.81 7.97 -10.94
CA GLU A 124 14.70 7.88 -12.11
C GLU A 124 16.04 8.57 -11.84
N LYS A 125 16.02 9.77 -11.23
CA LYS A 125 17.23 10.46 -10.77
C LYS A 125 18.01 9.62 -9.74
N ALA A 126 17.33 9.02 -8.76
CA ALA A 126 17.97 8.17 -7.76
C ALA A 126 18.59 6.89 -8.36
N LYS A 127 17.96 6.28 -9.39
CA LYS A 127 18.54 5.17 -10.17
C LYS A 127 19.85 5.57 -10.84
N LEU A 128 19.94 6.79 -11.39
CA LEU A 128 21.17 7.30 -12.00
C LEU A 128 22.28 7.55 -10.98
N LEU A 129 21.94 8.04 -9.78
CA LEU A 129 22.90 8.32 -8.70
C LEU A 129 23.42 7.04 -8.02
N ALA A 130 22.61 5.99 -7.94
CA ALA A 130 22.97 4.71 -7.35
C ALA A 130 22.51 3.52 -8.22
N PRO A 131 23.19 3.30 -9.36
CA PRO A 131 22.85 2.20 -10.25
C PRO A 131 23.03 0.85 -9.55
N GLY A 132 22.11 -0.08 -9.80
CA GLY A 132 22.13 -1.43 -9.20
C GLY A 132 21.61 -1.52 -7.77
N ASN A 133 21.07 -0.43 -7.20
CA ASN A 133 20.31 -0.52 -5.95
C ASN A 133 18.88 -1.01 -6.24
N PRO A 134 18.48 -2.22 -5.79
CA PRO A 134 17.16 -2.78 -6.08
C PRO A 134 15.99 -1.91 -5.59
N LYS A 135 16.23 -1.12 -4.53
CA LYS A 135 15.19 -0.27 -3.92
C LYS A 135 14.57 0.72 -4.90
N TRP A 136 15.35 1.26 -5.83
CA TRP A 136 14.83 2.25 -6.76
C TRP A 136 13.93 1.64 -7.81
N ALA A 137 14.30 0.48 -8.34
CA ALA A 137 13.42 -0.27 -9.24
C ALA A 137 12.14 -0.72 -8.51
N GLU A 138 12.26 -1.18 -7.27
CA GLU A 138 11.10 -1.52 -6.43
C GLU A 138 10.14 -0.34 -6.22
N LYS A 139 10.64 0.84 -5.81
CA LYS A 139 9.81 2.04 -5.64
C LYS A 139 9.19 2.51 -6.97
N LEU A 140 9.91 2.37 -8.09
CA LEU A 140 9.39 2.75 -9.40
C LEU A 140 8.24 1.83 -9.83
N GLY A 141 8.42 0.52 -9.63
CA GLY A 141 7.37 -0.48 -9.85
C GLY A 141 6.12 -0.20 -9.02
N GLN A 142 6.29 0.22 -7.76
CA GLN A 142 5.21 0.60 -6.85
C GLN A 142 4.47 1.84 -7.34
N CYS A 143 5.19 2.88 -7.77
CA CYS A 143 4.60 4.10 -8.35
C CYS A 143 3.74 3.77 -9.56
N TYR A 144 4.22 2.93 -10.48
CA TYR A 144 3.43 2.52 -11.64
C TYR A 144 2.19 1.70 -11.25
N MET A 145 2.28 0.79 -10.26
CA MET A 145 1.09 0.08 -9.74
C MET A 145 0.04 1.02 -9.17
N LEU A 146 0.45 1.99 -8.35
CA LEU A 146 -0.47 2.98 -7.78
C LEU A 146 -1.17 3.78 -8.88
N GLN A 147 -0.45 4.14 -9.95
CA GLN A 147 -1.05 4.81 -11.11
C GLN A 147 -2.07 3.94 -11.85
N THR A 148 -1.96 2.59 -11.82
CA THR A 148 -3.02 1.71 -12.37
C THR A 148 -4.36 1.84 -11.66
N ILE A 149 -4.34 2.21 -10.37
CA ILE A 149 -5.55 2.41 -9.56
C ILE A 149 -6.17 3.77 -9.86
N MET A 150 -5.33 4.78 -10.13
CA MET A 150 -5.76 6.18 -10.33
C MET A 150 -6.20 6.50 -11.75
N THR A 151 -5.87 5.67 -12.75
CA THR A 151 -6.33 5.87 -14.12
C THR A 151 -7.61 5.08 -14.42
N PHE A 152 -8.45 5.59 -15.32
CA PHE A 152 -9.65 4.89 -15.79
C PHE A 152 -9.44 4.20 -17.15
N ASP A 153 -8.42 4.62 -17.90
CA ASP A 153 -8.14 4.09 -19.22
C ASP A 153 -7.49 2.69 -19.15
N GLN A 154 -8.11 1.71 -19.82
CA GLN A 154 -7.71 0.31 -19.68
C GLN A 154 -6.39 0.00 -20.39
N GLU A 155 -6.11 0.64 -21.53
CA GLU A 155 -4.84 0.46 -22.24
C GLU A 155 -3.68 1.04 -21.41
N GLN A 156 -3.89 2.23 -20.84
CA GLN A 156 -2.93 2.86 -19.94
C GLN A 156 -2.70 2.03 -18.68
N LYS A 157 -3.72 1.38 -18.11
CA LYS A 157 -3.53 0.45 -16.97
C LYS A 157 -2.60 -0.70 -17.32
N ILE A 158 -2.78 -1.30 -18.49
CA ILE A 158 -1.95 -2.43 -18.95
C ILE A 158 -0.51 -1.95 -19.16
N GLU A 159 -0.32 -0.79 -19.79
CA GLU A 159 1.01 -0.23 -20.04
C GLU A 159 1.74 0.12 -18.73
N LEU A 160 1.05 0.74 -17.78
CA LEU A 160 1.60 0.99 -16.44
C LEU A 160 1.93 -0.31 -15.70
N ALA A 161 1.09 -1.34 -15.81
CA ALA A 161 1.37 -2.63 -15.20
C ALA A 161 2.58 -3.34 -15.83
N LYS A 162 2.82 -3.17 -17.14
CA LYS A 162 4.03 -3.68 -17.81
C LYS A 162 5.28 -3.00 -17.29
N LYS A 163 5.28 -1.66 -17.24
CA LYS A 163 6.40 -0.90 -16.66
C LYS A 163 6.65 -1.29 -15.20
N SER A 164 5.58 -1.49 -14.44
CA SER A 164 5.70 -1.98 -13.07
C SER A 164 6.36 -3.35 -12.99
N LEU A 165 5.92 -4.29 -13.84
CA LEU A 165 6.48 -5.63 -13.88
C LEU A 165 7.97 -5.62 -14.23
N GLU A 166 8.38 -4.83 -15.23
CA GLU A 166 9.79 -4.69 -15.63
C GLU A 166 10.67 -4.21 -14.47
N GLU A 167 10.20 -3.18 -13.75
CA GLU A 167 10.90 -2.61 -12.61
C GLU A 167 10.97 -3.57 -11.41
N TYR A 168 9.90 -4.32 -11.14
CA TYR A 168 9.94 -5.37 -10.13
C TYR A 168 10.84 -6.53 -10.52
N GLU A 169 10.89 -6.93 -11.80
CA GLU A 169 11.81 -7.97 -12.28
C GLU A 169 13.27 -7.52 -12.18
N GLU A 170 13.56 -6.24 -12.47
CA GLU A 170 14.89 -5.64 -12.25
C GLU A 170 15.28 -5.68 -10.76
N SER A 171 14.39 -5.21 -9.88
CA SER A 171 14.62 -5.28 -8.42
C SER A 171 14.86 -6.72 -7.96
N TYR A 172 14.00 -7.65 -8.40
CA TYR A 172 14.11 -9.07 -8.07
C TYR A 172 15.46 -9.66 -8.50
N ALA A 173 15.97 -9.30 -9.68
CA ALA A 173 17.28 -9.75 -10.16
C ALA A 173 18.44 -9.21 -9.30
N LEU A 174 18.32 -7.98 -8.78
CA LEU A 174 19.34 -7.30 -7.98
C LEU A 174 19.34 -7.71 -6.50
N ILE A 175 18.20 -8.14 -5.94
CA ILE A 175 18.10 -8.56 -4.54
C ILE A 175 18.87 -9.89 -4.32
N LYS A 176 19.77 -9.90 -3.33
CA LYS A 176 20.51 -11.10 -2.90
C LYS A 176 19.83 -11.86 -1.77
N ASP A 177 19.09 -11.14 -0.94
CA ASP A 177 18.38 -11.68 0.22
C ASP A 177 17.11 -12.42 -0.21
N ASN A 178 16.99 -13.69 0.17
CA ASN A 178 15.87 -14.52 -0.26
C ASN A 178 14.55 -14.09 0.39
N ASP A 179 14.56 -13.59 1.63
CA ASP A 179 13.33 -13.18 2.30
C ASP A 179 12.74 -11.93 1.65
N ARG A 180 13.58 -10.95 1.31
CA ARG A 180 13.18 -9.78 0.53
C ARG A 180 12.71 -10.16 -0.87
N LYS A 181 13.36 -11.11 -1.55
CA LYS A 181 12.86 -11.66 -2.83
C LYS A 181 11.47 -12.25 -2.68
N ASN A 182 11.24 -12.99 -1.60
CA ASN A 182 9.96 -13.63 -1.35
C ASN A 182 8.85 -12.60 -1.10
N HIS A 183 9.14 -11.47 -0.46
CA HIS A 183 8.15 -10.40 -0.29
C HIS A 183 7.73 -9.79 -1.63
N LEU A 184 8.66 -9.65 -2.58
CA LEU A 184 8.38 -9.07 -3.90
C LEU A 184 7.57 -9.99 -4.83
N LEU A 185 7.44 -11.29 -4.53
CA LEU A 185 6.66 -12.23 -5.34
C LEU A 185 5.19 -11.83 -5.45
N ASN A 186 4.61 -11.22 -4.42
CA ASN A 186 3.23 -10.75 -4.46
C ASN A 186 3.06 -9.62 -5.48
N ASP A 187 3.93 -8.61 -5.42
CA ASP A 187 3.91 -7.48 -6.34
C ASP A 187 4.17 -7.90 -7.78
N LEU A 188 5.13 -8.82 -8.00
CA LEU A 188 5.40 -9.43 -9.30
C LEU A 188 4.18 -10.16 -9.86
N ALA A 189 3.49 -10.97 -9.05
CA ALA A 189 2.31 -11.71 -9.48
C ALA A 189 1.16 -10.75 -9.85
N LYS A 190 0.92 -9.72 -9.03
CA LYS A 190 -0.11 -8.69 -9.27
C LYS A 190 0.19 -7.88 -10.53
N ALA A 191 1.42 -7.39 -10.67
CA ALA A 191 1.86 -6.63 -11.85
C ALA A 191 1.76 -7.47 -13.12
N ALA A 192 2.26 -8.71 -13.11
CA ALA A 192 2.18 -9.62 -14.25
C ALA A 192 0.73 -9.91 -14.65
N PHE A 193 -0.17 -10.14 -13.68
CA PHE A 193 -1.58 -10.38 -13.98
C PHE A 193 -2.25 -9.15 -14.62
N LYS A 194 -2.00 -7.94 -14.07
CA LYS A 194 -2.55 -6.68 -14.62
C LYS A 194 -1.95 -6.34 -16.00
N ALA A 195 -0.69 -6.69 -16.23
CA ALA A 195 -0.01 -6.53 -17.52
C ALA A 195 -0.52 -7.49 -18.61
N GLY A 196 -1.29 -8.52 -18.23
CA GLY A 196 -1.71 -9.59 -19.15
C GLY A 196 -0.66 -10.67 -19.38
N GLU A 197 0.45 -10.65 -18.63
CA GLU A 197 1.54 -11.63 -18.69
C GLU A 197 1.17 -12.89 -17.89
N ILE A 198 0.15 -13.62 -18.37
CA ILE A 198 -0.51 -14.71 -17.63
C ILE A 198 0.47 -15.80 -17.18
N ILE A 199 1.42 -16.20 -18.04
CA ILE A 199 2.41 -17.24 -17.71
C ILE A 199 3.30 -16.79 -16.55
N LYS A 200 3.75 -15.53 -16.56
CA LYS A 200 4.54 -14.96 -15.46
C LYS A 200 3.71 -14.84 -14.19
N ALA A 201 2.46 -14.39 -14.29
CA ALA A 201 1.55 -14.27 -13.17
C ALA A 201 1.30 -15.62 -12.48
N GLU A 202 1.05 -16.68 -13.26
CA GLU A 202 0.88 -18.04 -12.75
C GLU A 202 2.14 -18.54 -12.05
N LYS A 203 3.32 -18.30 -12.64
CA LYS A 203 4.61 -18.66 -12.04
C LYS A 203 4.80 -17.96 -10.68
N TYR A 204 4.72 -16.63 -10.65
CA TYR A 204 4.98 -15.86 -9.42
C TYR A 204 3.95 -16.16 -8.32
N ALA A 205 2.67 -16.30 -8.68
CA ALA A 205 1.63 -16.67 -7.72
C ALA A 205 1.85 -18.10 -7.15
N SER A 206 2.28 -19.05 -7.99
CA SER A 206 2.59 -20.41 -7.54
C SER A 206 3.82 -20.46 -6.62
N GLU A 207 4.86 -19.70 -6.94
CA GLU A 207 6.04 -19.55 -6.08
C GLU A 207 5.69 -18.90 -4.73
N LEU A 208 4.82 -17.86 -4.75
CA LEU A 208 4.30 -17.20 -3.56
C LEU A 208 3.58 -18.19 -2.63
N LEU A 209 2.65 -19.00 -3.17
CA LEU A 209 1.94 -20.03 -2.41
C LEU A 209 2.87 -21.10 -1.86
N LYS A 210 3.84 -21.57 -2.66
CA LYS A 210 4.83 -22.55 -2.23
C LYS A 210 5.65 -22.03 -1.04
N LYS A 211 6.06 -20.76 -1.08
CA LYS A 211 6.80 -20.13 0.03
C LYS A 211 5.91 -19.98 1.26
N ALA A 212 4.68 -19.51 1.11
CA ALA A 212 3.74 -19.37 2.22
C ALA A 212 3.46 -20.70 2.95
N ALA A 213 3.43 -21.82 2.22
CA ALA A 213 3.29 -23.14 2.82
C ALA A 213 4.51 -23.57 3.67
N SER A 214 5.71 -23.08 3.32
CA SER A 214 6.97 -23.42 3.98
C SER A 214 7.36 -22.51 5.16
N ASP A 215 6.75 -21.32 5.26
CA ASP A 215 7.15 -20.27 6.18
C ASP A 215 5.95 -19.70 6.95
N LYS A 216 5.44 -20.52 7.89
CA LYS A 216 4.25 -20.21 8.70
C LYS A 216 4.52 -19.24 9.85
N VAL A 217 5.77 -18.82 10.05
CA VAL A 217 6.18 -17.90 11.13
C VAL A 217 6.07 -16.45 10.68
N ASN A 218 6.19 -16.17 9.38
CA ASN A 218 6.04 -14.83 8.83
C ASN A 218 4.60 -14.33 8.96
N ILE A 219 4.36 -13.25 9.70
CA ILE A 219 3.03 -12.65 9.94
C ILE A 219 2.26 -12.27 8.65
N MET A 220 2.94 -12.11 7.51
CA MET A 220 2.33 -11.78 6.21
C MET A 220 2.01 -13.00 5.35
N TYR A 221 2.29 -14.23 5.81
CA TYR A 221 2.01 -15.44 5.04
C TYR A 221 0.52 -15.60 4.70
N GLY A 222 -0.38 -15.05 5.52
CA GLY A 222 -1.81 -15.03 5.23
C GLY A 222 -2.17 -14.20 3.99
N ASN A 223 -1.48 -13.07 3.75
CA ASN A 223 -1.63 -12.30 2.52
C ASN A 223 -1.14 -13.10 1.31
N ALA A 224 0.00 -13.79 1.45
CA ALA A 224 0.58 -14.58 0.38
C ALA A 224 -0.36 -15.73 -0.05
N ILE A 225 -0.99 -16.42 0.91
CA ILE A 225 -2.00 -17.46 0.64
C ILE A 225 -3.20 -16.86 -0.10
N HIS A 226 -3.72 -15.74 0.41
CA HIS A 226 -4.89 -15.11 -0.18
C HIS A 226 -4.60 -14.64 -1.61
N ASP A 227 -3.60 -13.78 -1.78
CA ASP A 227 -3.32 -13.10 -3.06
C ASP A 227 -2.85 -14.08 -4.14
N GLY A 228 -2.04 -15.09 -3.78
CA GLY A 228 -1.61 -16.13 -4.72
C GLY A 228 -2.79 -16.92 -5.27
N ASN A 229 -3.71 -17.36 -4.40
CA ASN A 229 -4.92 -18.06 -4.83
C ASN A 229 -5.86 -17.14 -5.63
N MET A 230 -6.00 -15.87 -5.25
CA MET A 230 -6.81 -14.90 -6.00
C MET A 230 -6.34 -14.75 -7.45
N ILE A 231 -5.03 -14.60 -7.66
CA ILE A 231 -4.46 -14.48 -9.01
C ILE A 231 -4.67 -15.77 -9.80
N LEU A 232 -4.35 -16.93 -9.23
CA LEU A 232 -4.52 -18.22 -9.92
C LEU A 232 -5.99 -18.51 -10.23
N GLY A 233 -6.91 -18.13 -9.35
CA GLY A 233 -8.35 -18.26 -9.56
C GLY A 233 -8.85 -17.39 -10.70
N ARG A 234 -8.39 -16.15 -10.79
CA ARG A 234 -8.76 -15.25 -11.91
C ARG A 234 -8.14 -15.69 -13.23
N ILE A 235 -6.93 -16.25 -13.21
CA ILE A 235 -6.33 -16.88 -14.40
C ILE A 235 -7.18 -18.07 -14.85
N ALA A 236 -7.54 -18.97 -13.94
CA ALA A 236 -8.40 -20.12 -14.24
C ALA A 236 -9.75 -19.68 -14.83
N LEU A 237 -10.39 -18.68 -14.22
CA LEU A 237 -11.66 -18.14 -14.68
C LEU A 237 -11.56 -17.54 -16.10
N LYS A 238 -10.50 -16.77 -16.38
CA LYS A 238 -10.23 -16.23 -17.73
C LYS A 238 -10.02 -17.32 -18.78
N SER A 239 -9.46 -18.47 -18.38
CA SER A 239 -9.31 -19.64 -19.26
C SER A 239 -10.60 -20.47 -19.42
N GLY A 240 -11.69 -20.10 -18.73
CA GLY A 240 -12.96 -20.81 -18.75
C GLY A 240 -13.07 -21.97 -17.75
N ASP A 241 -12.05 -22.19 -16.92
CA ASP A 241 -12.06 -23.23 -15.88
C ASP A 241 -12.70 -22.69 -14.59
N ILE A 242 -14.03 -22.64 -14.60
CA ILE A 242 -14.86 -22.11 -13.49
C ILE A 242 -14.67 -22.94 -12.22
N GLU A 243 -14.59 -24.27 -12.32
CA GLU A 243 -14.43 -25.16 -11.16
C GLU A 243 -13.09 -24.95 -10.46
N LYS A 244 -12.01 -24.78 -11.24
CA LYS A 244 -10.71 -24.44 -10.66
C LYS A 244 -10.70 -23.03 -10.05
N ALA A 245 -11.37 -22.07 -10.66
CA ALA A 245 -11.53 -20.73 -10.10
C ALA A 245 -12.27 -20.75 -8.74
N LYS A 246 -13.36 -21.51 -8.64
CA LYS A 246 -14.10 -21.74 -7.37
C LYS A 246 -13.20 -22.33 -6.31
N LYS A 247 -12.45 -23.38 -6.65
CA LYS A 247 -11.50 -24.00 -5.72
C LYS A 247 -10.48 -22.99 -5.20
N TYR A 248 -9.91 -22.17 -6.07
CA TYR A 248 -8.97 -21.14 -5.66
C TYR A 248 -9.60 -20.07 -4.76
N LEU A 249 -10.84 -19.65 -5.01
CA LEU A 249 -11.54 -18.73 -4.09
C LEU A 249 -11.70 -19.36 -2.69
N ILE A 250 -12.07 -20.64 -2.62
CA ILE A 250 -12.20 -21.33 -1.33
C ILE A 250 -10.84 -21.47 -0.63
N GLU A 251 -9.77 -21.79 -1.36
CA GLU A 251 -8.42 -21.86 -0.77
C GLU A 251 -7.89 -20.48 -0.33
N SER A 252 -8.25 -19.38 -1.02
CA SER A 252 -7.87 -18.03 -0.55
C SER A 252 -8.54 -17.68 0.78
N GLY A 253 -9.80 -18.09 0.98
CA GLY A 253 -10.55 -17.87 2.23
C GLY A 253 -10.06 -18.70 3.41
N LYS A 254 -9.35 -19.81 3.17
CA LYS A 254 -8.77 -20.67 4.23
C LYS A 254 -7.49 -20.11 4.87
N THR A 255 -7.07 -18.92 4.46
CA THR A 255 -5.97 -18.19 5.08
C THR A 255 -6.23 -17.94 6.58
N PRO A 256 -5.20 -17.94 7.44
CA PRO A 256 -5.34 -17.61 8.86
C PRO A 256 -5.57 -16.11 9.15
N GLY A 257 -5.69 -15.28 8.11
CA GLY A 257 -5.76 -13.82 8.25
C GLY A 257 -4.38 -13.17 8.27
N SER A 258 -4.37 -11.85 8.43
CA SER A 258 -3.16 -11.03 8.56
C SER A 258 -3.55 -9.61 9.03
N PRO A 259 -2.63 -8.80 9.56
CA PRO A 259 -2.96 -7.42 9.92
C PRO A 259 -3.62 -6.60 8.80
N VAL A 260 -3.32 -6.90 7.52
CA VAL A 260 -3.94 -6.23 6.36
C VAL A 260 -5.34 -6.81 6.08
N LEU A 261 -5.47 -8.14 6.05
CA LEU A 261 -6.74 -8.80 5.78
C LEU A 261 -7.77 -8.58 6.91
N ASP A 262 -7.30 -8.54 8.14
CA ASP A 262 -8.14 -8.38 9.33
C ASP A 262 -8.64 -6.93 9.46
N SER A 263 -7.93 -5.96 8.86
CA SER A 263 -8.30 -4.54 8.88
C SER A 263 -9.05 -4.10 7.60
N PHE A 264 -8.33 -3.91 6.50
CA PHE A 264 -8.89 -3.44 5.22
C PHE A 264 -9.78 -4.47 4.55
N GLY A 265 -9.55 -5.75 4.83
CA GLY A 265 -10.30 -6.87 4.26
C GLY A 265 -9.58 -7.59 3.13
N PRO A 266 -10.17 -8.69 2.64
CA PRO A 266 -9.71 -9.38 1.45
C PRO A 266 -10.18 -8.67 0.17
N ASN A 267 -9.39 -8.83 -0.90
CA ASN A 267 -9.82 -8.42 -2.23
C ASN A 267 -10.99 -9.28 -2.73
N MET A 268 -12.01 -8.66 -3.34
CA MET A 268 -13.26 -9.30 -3.77
C MET A 268 -13.35 -9.55 -5.28
N SER A 269 -12.27 -9.31 -6.05
CA SER A 269 -12.32 -9.35 -7.53
C SER A 269 -12.71 -10.73 -8.05
N LEU A 270 -12.10 -11.81 -7.53
CA LEU A 270 -12.45 -13.17 -7.95
C LEU A 270 -13.88 -13.55 -7.52
N ALA A 271 -14.29 -13.17 -6.30
CA ALA A 271 -15.65 -13.39 -5.83
C ALA A 271 -16.66 -12.68 -6.75
N LYS A 272 -16.43 -11.40 -7.07
CA LYS A 272 -17.26 -10.63 -8.02
C LYS A 272 -17.33 -11.31 -9.39
N GLU A 273 -16.19 -11.68 -9.97
CA GLU A 273 -16.13 -12.32 -11.29
C GLU A 273 -16.86 -13.70 -11.28
N LEU A 274 -16.85 -14.43 -10.16
CA LEU A 274 -17.61 -15.67 -9.99
C LEU A 274 -19.12 -15.43 -9.82
N LEU A 275 -19.53 -14.37 -9.12
CA LEU A 275 -20.94 -13.96 -9.06
C LEU A 275 -21.49 -13.59 -10.44
N GLU A 276 -20.69 -12.92 -11.27
CA GLU A 276 -21.03 -12.61 -12.67
C GLU A 276 -21.21 -13.88 -13.54
N LYS A 277 -20.70 -15.04 -13.09
CA LYS A 277 -20.91 -16.35 -13.70
C LYS A 277 -22.02 -17.16 -13.03
N GLY A 278 -22.69 -16.62 -12.02
CA GLY A 278 -23.77 -17.30 -11.30
C GLY A 278 -23.30 -18.26 -10.19
N GLU A 279 -22.03 -18.19 -9.77
CA GLU A 279 -21.47 -19.08 -8.75
C GLU A 279 -21.74 -18.57 -7.32
N TRP A 280 -23.02 -18.34 -7.01
CA TRP A 280 -23.48 -17.72 -5.76
C TRP A 280 -23.09 -18.50 -4.50
N ASN A 281 -23.27 -19.83 -4.52
CA ASN A 281 -23.01 -20.68 -3.36
C ASN A 281 -21.54 -20.70 -2.95
N THR A 282 -20.62 -20.73 -3.91
CA THR A 282 -19.18 -20.69 -3.63
C THR A 282 -18.78 -19.37 -2.98
N VAL A 283 -19.36 -18.25 -3.41
CA VAL A 283 -19.08 -16.95 -2.81
C VAL A 283 -19.67 -16.83 -1.40
N LEU A 284 -20.84 -17.41 -1.14
CA LEU A 284 -21.38 -17.53 0.23
C LEU A 284 -20.45 -18.35 1.13
N GLU A 285 -19.93 -19.48 0.65
CA GLU A 285 -18.95 -20.30 1.39
C GLU A 285 -17.67 -19.51 1.67
N TYR A 286 -17.16 -18.79 0.68
CA TYR A 286 -16.01 -17.90 0.86
C TYR A 286 -16.26 -16.84 1.93
N PHE A 287 -17.46 -16.24 1.97
CA PHE A 287 -17.83 -15.29 3.02
C PHE A 287 -17.85 -15.90 4.43
N GLU A 288 -18.23 -17.18 4.58
CA GLU A 288 -18.13 -17.88 5.88
C GLU A 288 -16.68 -18.19 6.28
N LEU A 289 -15.77 -18.29 5.32
CA LEU A 289 -14.35 -18.51 5.60
C LEU A 289 -13.68 -17.22 6.09
N ILE A 290 -13.91 -16.11 5.37
CA ILE A 290 -13.26 -14.83 5.71
C ILE A 290 -13.84 -14.16 6.96
N SER A 291 -15.08 -14.48 7.35
CA SER A 291 -15.68 -13.95 8.60
C SER A 291 -14.92 -14.39 9.86
N LYS A 292 -14.02 -15.39 9.74
CA LYS A 292 -13.22 -15.88 10.87
C LYS A 292 -12.04 -14.98 11.21
N PHE A 293 -11.64 -14.09 10.31
CA PHE A 293 -10.52 -13.17 10.54
C PHE A 293 -10.92 -11.71 10.28
N TRP A 294 -11.96 -11.45 9.49
CA TRP A 294 -12.41 -10.10 9.16
C TRP A 294 -13.56 -9.61 10.07
N GLU A 295 -13.41 -9.78 11.38
CA GLU A 295 -14.48 -9.58 12.39
C GLU A 295 -14.97 -8.13 12.47
N SER A 296 -14.09 -7.14 12.27
CA SER A 296 -14.44 -5.72 12.41
C SER A 296 -15.42 -5.21 11.34
N ASN A 297 -15.68 -6.00 10.29
CA ASN A 297 -16.55 -5.65 9.17
C ASN A 297 -17.73 -6.62 9.02
N ASP A 298 -18.12 -7.30 10.11
CA ASP A 298 -19.24 -8.25 10.14
C ASP A 298 -20.54 -7.69 9.56
N ASP A 299 -20.84 -6.42 9.82
CA ASP A 299 -22.07 -5.80 9.32
C ASP A 299 -22.06 -5.60 7.80
N GLU A 300 -20.89 -5.32 7.22
CA GLU A 300 -20.75 -5.22 5.77
C GLU A 300 -20.85 -6.61 5.12
N LEU A 301 -20.18 -7.59 5.71
CA LEU A 301 -20.25 -8.97 5.24
C LEU A 301 -21.68 -9.55 5.32
N LYS A 302 -22.47 -9.20 6.34
CA LYS A 302 -23.90 -9.54 6.43
C LYS A 302 -24.69 -8.97 5.26
N LYS A 303 -24.52 -7.68 4.94
CA LYS A 303 -25.20 -7.05 3.78
C LYS A 303 -24.82 -7.73 2.47
N TRP A 304 -23.55 -8.07 2.28
CA TRP A 304 -23.09 -8.79 1.09
C TRP A 304 -23.69 -10.19 1.00
N LYS A 305 -23.71 -10.94 2.11
CA LYS A 305 -24.38 -12.26 2.18
C LYS A 305 -25.87 -12.15 1.82
N GLU A 306 -26.59 -11.14 2.32
CA GLU A 306 -28.00 -10.93 1.99
C GLU A 306 -28.23 -10.61 0.51
N SER A 307 -27.35 -9.82 -0.09
CA SER A 307 -27.41 -9.47 -1.51
C SER A 307 -27.16 -10.70 -2.37
N VAL A 308 -26.11 -11.47 -2.08
CA VAL A 308 -25.77 -12.71 -2.80
C VAL A 308 -26.87 -13.76 -2.69
N LYS A 309 -27.56 -13.90 -1.54
CA LYS A 309 -28.73 -14.78 -1.37
C LYS A 309 -29.92 -14.39 -2.25
N LYS A 310 -29.99 -13.14 -2.68
CA LYS A 310 -31.00 -12.61 -3.61
C LYS A 310 -30.49 -12.56 -5.06
N GLU A 311 -29.33 -13.17 -5.34
CA GLU A 311 -28.65 -13.13 -6.63
C GLU A 311 -28.33 -11.69 -7.10
N ILE A 312 -28.03 -10.82 -6.13
CA ILE A 312 -27.58 -9.44 -6.37
C ILE A 312 -26.09 -9.38 -6.08
N ILE A 313 -25.31 -8.91 -7.06
CA ILE A 313 -23.86 -8.67 -6.88
C ILE A 313 -23.69 -7.48 -5.93
N PRO A 314 -23.03 -7.66 -4.77
CA PRO A 314 -22.77 -6.55 -3.86
C PRO A 314 -21.87 -5.49 -4.48
N ASP A 315 -22.01 -4.25 -4.03
CA ASP A 315 -20.98 -3.24 -4.25
C ASP A 315 -19.82 -3.48 -3.28
N PHE A 316 -18.75 -4.06 -3.79
CA PHE A 316 -17.55 -4.35 -3.02
C PHE A 316 -16.64 -3.12 -2.81
N GLY A 317 -16.95 -1.98 -3.41
CA GLY A 317 -16.23 -0.72 -3.23
C GLY A 317 -14.70 -0.87 -3.30
N GLY A 318 -14.01 -0.42 -2.24
CA GLY A 318 -12.55 -0.44 -2.15
C GLY A 318 -11.91 -1.83 -2.18
N ASN A 319 -12.64 -2.89 -1.84
CA ASN A 319 -12.14 -4.28 -1.87
C ASN A 319 -11.87 -4.78 -3.30
N LEU A 320 -12.13 -3.98 -4.34
CA LEU A 320 -11.76 -4.29 -5.72
C LEU A 320 -10.42 -3.67 -6.16
N LEU A 321 -9.79 -2.84 -5.32
CA LEU A 321 -8.65 -2.00 -5.74
C LEU A 321 -7.25 -2.56 -5.40
N TYR A 322 -7.10 -3.35 -4.34
CA TYR A 322 -5.81 -3.76 -3.76
C TYR A 322 -5.45 -5.24 -3.96
#